data_AF-J9FCU2-F1
#
_entry.id   AF-J9FCU2-F1
#
_cell.length_a   1.000
_cell.length_b   1.000
_cell.length_c   1.000
_cell.angle_alpha   90.00
_cell.angle_beta   90.00
_cell.angle_gamma   90.00
#
_symmetry.space_group_name_H-M   'P 1'
#
loop_
_entity.id
_entity.type
_entity.pdbx_description
1 polymer ?
#
loop_
_entity_poly.entity_id
_entity_poly.type
_entity_poly.pdbx_seq_one_letter_code
_entity_poly.pdbx_strand_id
1 'polypeptide(L)'
;MSRWPLNRSLFPVHHIECVKANGLSSNVLGSISTEGVNFKTVQDETTKTAILMLHHGQPRTPYYATKHLAKGSHYYYKLPLWLTSRVTQLYWPLAKKVNFCVDDYKYSENFSHLVSTYSKVLQGYLNELIPEHRSFCCTHAFLYDEPAISRTISELIRKGMQRLILLPLYPHYSCFQTGTMLNTAVKALDEQTKPLSKDGICSMDYRVRTMSHVSFRCSTIDRWSSHPAVINFWYNLLCTELKDHDSLLFVAPQM
;
A
#
# COMPACT_ATOMS: atom_id res chain seq x y z
N MET A 1 -29.32 15.19 -8.54
CA MET A 1 -28.18 14.45 -7.96
C MET A 1 -27.14 15.46 -7.49
N SER A 2 -27.23 15.86 -6.23
CA SER A 2 -26.23 16.72 -5.59
C SER A 2 -24.89 15.97 -5.55
N ARG A 3 -23.84 16.58 -6.10
CA ARG A 3 -22.48 16.05 -6.04
C ARG A 3 -22.05 16.01 -4.57
N TRP A 4 -21.49 14.88 -4.14
CA TRP A 4 -20.84 14.73 -2.85
C TRP A 4 -19.87 15.90 -2.58
N PRO A 5 -19.90 16.52 -1.39
CA PRO A 5 -18.98 17.58 -1.06
C PRO A 5 -17.61 16.97 -0.74
N LEU A 6 -16.81 16.69 -1.78
CA LEU A 6 -15.38 16.32 -1.68
C LEU A 6 -14.52 17.43 -1.03
N ASN A 7 -15.10 18.56 -0.63
CA ASN A 7 -14.42 19.72 -0.07
C ASN A 7 -14.27 19.71 1.46
N ARG A 8 -14.81 18.72 2.18
CA ARG A 8 -14.41 18.52 3.58
C ARG A 8 -13.19 17.62 3.59
N SER A 9 -12.03 18.21 3.94
CA SER A 9 -10.80 17.50 4.27
C SER A 9 -11.13 16.18 4.97
N LEU A 10 -10.85 15.06 4.29
CA LEU A 10 -11.06 13.70 4.82
C LEU A 10 -10.06 13.37 5.95
N PHE A 11 -9.25 14.34 6.37
CA PHE A 11 -8.32 14.25 7.49
C PHE A 11 -8.39 15.53 8.34
N PRO A 12 -9.39 15.69 9.23
CA PRO A 12 -9.20 16.57 10.36
C PRO A 12 -8.10 15.94 11.22
N VAL A 13 -6.94 16.61 11.30
CA VAL A 13 -5.74 16.21 12.07
C VAL A 13 -5.98 16.25 13.60
N HIS A 14 -7.22 16.28 14.06
CA HIS A 14 -7.54 16.34 15.48
C HIS A 14 -8.43 15.17 15.91
N HIS A 15 -7.88 14.41 16.86
CA HIS A 15 -8.47 13.28 17.60
C HIS A 15 -8.48 11.92 16.90
N ILE A 16 -7.32 11.24 16.95
CA ILE A 16 -7.28 9.80 17.20
C ILE A 16 -6.63 9.60 18.57
N GLU A 17 -7.38 9.90 19.63
CA GLU A 17 -7.11 9.32 20.95
C GLU A 17 -7.87 8.00 21.01
N CYS A 18 -7.15 6.87 20.96
CA CYS A 18 -7.74 5.61 21.36
C CYS A 18 -6.70 4.72 22.05
N VAL A 19 -7.04 4.42 23.31
CA VAL A 19 -6.49 3.39 24.22
C VAL A 19 -5.15 3.70 24.90
N LYS A 20 -5.21 4.61 25.89
CA LYS A 20 -4.27 4.61 27.01
C LYS A 20 -4.74 3.56 28.02
N ALA A 21 -4.14 2.37 27.98
CA ALA A 21 -4.32 1.38 29.03
C ALA A 21 -3.51 1.83 30.27
N ASN A 22 -4.21 1.96 31.40
CA ASN A 22 -3.64 2.32 32.68
C ASN A 22 -2.64 1.26 33.16
N GLY A 23 -1.41 1.70 33.43
CA GLY A 23 -0.39 0.91 34.12
C GLY A 23 0.60 1.86 34.80
N LEU A 24 0.27 2.26 36.03
CA LEU A 24 1.20 2.90 36.96
C LEU A 24 2.39 1.98 37.22
N SER A 25 3.63 2.46 37.06
CA SER A 25 4.64 2.40 38.12
C SER A 25 5.79 3.38 37.84
N SER A 26 6.39 3.82 38.94
CA SER A 26 7.18 5.02 39.12
C SER A 26 8.69 4.75 39.21
N ASN A 27 9.43 5.86 39.34
CA ASN A 27 10.82 6.05 39.85
C ASN A 27 11.82 6.35 38.71
N VAL A 28 12.27 7.59 38.48
CA VAL A 28 13.15 8.47 39.30
C VAL A 28 14.47 7.79 39.67
N LEU A 29 15.53 8.09 38.91
CA LEU A 29 16.82 8.56 39.45
C LEU A 29 17.71 9.08 38.30
N GLY A 30 18.29 10.27 38.48
CA GLY A 30 19.22 10.88 37.54
C GLY A 30 20.67 10.42 37.74
N SER A 31 21.54 10.81 36.80
CA SER A 31 22.92 11.24 37.07
C SER A 31 23.58 11.78 35.80
N ILE A 32 24.58 12.62 36.03
CA ILE A 32 25.23 13.57 35.13
C ILE A 32 26.51 12.98 34.52
N SER A 33 26.81 13.44 33.30
CA SER A 33 28.09 13.52 32.58
C SER A 33 28.87 12.24 32.27
N THR A 34 29.21 12.08 30.99
CA THR A 34 30.60 12.19 30.51
C THR A 34 30.59 12.53 29.03
N GLU A 35 31.34 13.58 28.66
CA GLU A 35 31.66 13.93 27.29
C GLU A 35 32.35 12.75 26.59
N GLY A 36 31.72 12.23 25.55
CA GLY A 36 32.28 11.25 24.64
C GLY A 36 32.09 11.76 23.22
N VAL A 37 33.21 12.03 22.56
CA VAL A 37 33.34 12.43 21.15
C VAL A 37 32.35 11.67 20.27
N ASN A 38 31.29 12.34 19.85
CA ASN A 38 30.23 11.71 19.06
C ASN A 38 30.63 11.74 17.59
N PHE A 39 31.40 10.72 17.18
CA PHE A 39 31.50 10.36 15.77
C PHE A 39 30.08 10.10 15.28
N LYS A 40 29.54 11.01 14.45
CA LYS A 40 28.32 10.76 13.68
C LYS A 40 28.61 9.61 12.71
N THR A 41 28.55 8.39 13.21
CA THR A 41 28.22 7.22 12.41
C THR A 41 26.80 7.42 11.92
N VAL A 42 26.68 7.90 10.69
CA VAL A 42 25.49 7.66 9.87
C VAL A 42 25.50 6.15 9.59
N GLN A 43 25.15 5.35 10.60
CA GLN A 43 24.67 4.00 10.39
C GLN A 43 23.32 4.17 9.71
N ASP A 44 23.31 4.00 8.40
CA ASP A 44 22.09 3.77 7.63
C ASP A 44 21.48 2.50 8.24
N GLU A 45 20.55 2.65 9.20
CA GLU A 45 19.92 1.52 9.89
C GLU A 45 19.30 0.63 8.81
N THR A 46 19.86 -0.56 8.66
CA THR A 46 19.39 -1.51 7.65
C THR A 46 17.94 -1.85 7.95
N THR A 47 17.06 -1.45 7.05
CA THR A 47 15.61 -1.62 7.19
C THR A 47 15.30 -3.09 7.46
N LYS A 48 14.78 -3.43 8.64
CA LYS A 48 14.47 -4.84 8.94
C LYS A 48 13.15 -5.26 8.34
N THR A 49 12.09 -4.47 8.54
CA THR A 49 10.74 -4.80 8.08
C THR A 49 10.24 -3.78 7.08
N ALA A 50 10.02 -4.21 5.84
CA ALA A 50 9.43 -3.41 4.79
C ALA A 50 7.94 -3.75 4.64
N ILE A 51 7.08 -2.72 4.66
CA ILE A 51 5.67 -2.82 4.35
C ILE A 51 5.44 -2.18 2.99
N LEU A 52 4.99 -2.99 2.03
CA LEU A 52 4.71 -2.58 0.67
C LEU A 52 3.21 -2.47 0.46
N MET A 53 2.70 -1.25 0.44
CA MET A 53 1.30 -0.96 0.16
C MET A 53 1.02 -1.05 -1.34
N LEU A 54 -0.01 -1.84 -1.71
CA LEU A 54 -0.34 -2.12 -3.11
C LEU A 54 -1.66 -1.44 -3.50
N HIS A 55 -1.65 -0.74 -4.63
CA HIS A 55 -2.84 -0.13 -5.22
C HIS A 55 -2.79 -0.16 -6.76
N HIS A 56 -3.91 0.07 -7.45
CA HIS A 56 -3.92 0.03 -8.92
C HIS A 56 -3.21 1.23 -9.58
N GLY A 57 -3.15 2.34 -8.86
CA GLY A 57 -2.65 3.63 -9.35
C GLY A 57 -3.80 4.52 -9.84
N GLN A 58 -3.49 5.78 -10.15
CA GLN A 58 -4.50 6.79 -10.50
C GLN A 58 -4.05 7.60 -11.72
N PRO A 59 -4.59 7.31 -12.93
CA PRO A 59 -4.17 8.01 -14.14
C PRO A 59 -4.71 9.45 -14.15
N ARG A 60 -3.83 10.44 -14.37
CA ARG A 60 -4.20 11.87 -14.37
C ARG A 60 -4.26 12.54 -15.73
N THR A 61 -3.57 11.98 -16.70
CA THR A 61 -3.57 12.51 -18.07
C THR A 61 -4.27 11.51 -18.99
N PRO A 62 -4.89 11.97 -20.09
CA PRO A 62 -5.46 11.08 -21.09
C PRO A 62 -4.45 10.04 -21.62
N TYR A 63 -3.18 10.44 -21.71
CA TYR A 63 -2.07 9.56 -22.07
C TYR A 63 -1.91 8.41 -21.07
N TYR A 64 -1.78 8.71 -19.77
CA TYR A 64 -1.66 7.67 -18.74
C TYR A 64 -2.95 6.87 -18.55
N ALA A 65 -4.11 7.48 -18.75
CA ALA A 65 -5.41 6.80 -18.69
C ALA A 65 -5.54 5.73 -19.79
N THR A 66 -5.09 6.02 -21.01
CA THR A 66 -5.07 5.02 -22.10
C THR A 66 -4.21 3.82 -21.73
N LYS A 67 -3.00 4.07 -21.20
CA LYS A 67 -2.09 3.00 -20.73
C LYS A 67 -2.68 2.21 -19.55
N HIS A 68 -3.29 2.90 -18.60
CA HIS A 68 -3.95 2.30 -17.44
C HIS A 68 -5.10 1.38 -17.86
N LEU A 69 -5.97 1.84 -18.76
CA LEU A 69 -7.10 1.07 -19.28
C LEU A 69 -6.65 -0.13 -20.13
N ALA A 70 -5.58 0.02 -20.91
CA ALA A 70 -4.97 -1.08 -21.67
C ALA A 70 -4.44 -2.19 -20.74
N LYS A 71 -3.72 -1.81 -19.68
CA LYS A 71 -3.25 -2.73 -18.64
C LYS A 71 -4.41 -3.37 -17.88
N GLY A 72 -5.40 -2.59 -17.45
CA GLY A 72 -6.59 -3.12 -16.78
C GLY A 72 -7.32 -4.17 -17.62
N SER A 73 -7.50 -3.88 -18.91
CA SER A 73 -8.13 -4.79 -19.86
C SER A 73 -7.29 -6.04 -20.14
N HIS A 74 -5.96 -5.92 -20.15
CA HIS A 74 -5.04 -7.06 -20.25
C HIS A 74 -5.27 -8.05 -19.10
N TYR A 75 -5.32 -7.57 -17.86
CA TYR A 75 -5.51 -8.44 -16.69
C TYR A 75 -6.94 -8.98 -16.57
N TYR A 76 -7.94 -8.15 -16.88
CA TYR A 76 -9.34 -8.55 -16.77
C TYR A 76 -9.73 -9.60 -17.83
N TYR A 77 -9.44 -9.34 -19.11
CA TYR A 77 -9.80 -10.24 -20.21
C TYR A 77 -8.73 -11.29 -20.52
N LYS A 78 -7.58 -11.26 -19.84
CA LYS A 78 -6.42 -12.13 -20.09
C LYS A 78 -5.92 -12.10 -21.54
N LEU A 79 -6.07 -10.95 -22.20
CA LEU A 79 -5.66 -10.74 -23.59
C LEU A 79 -4.23 -10.22 -23.67
N PRO A 80 -3.42 -10.56 -24.69
CA PRO A 80 -2.07 -10.02 -24.85
C PRO A 80 -2.02 -8.48 -24.82
N LEU A 81 -1.02 -7.91 -24.13
CA LEU A 81 -0.91 -6.46 -23.94
C LEU A 81 -0.83 -5.67 -25.26
N TRP A 82 -0.21 -6.24 -26.30
CA TRP A 82 -0.12 -5.60 -27.60
C TRP A 82 -1.52 -5.42 -28.24
N LEU A 83 -2.41 -6.38 -28.03
CA LEU A 83 -3.77 -6.37 -28.57
C LEU A 83 -4.62 -5.35 -27.83
N THR A 84 -4.61 -5.40 -26.50
CA THR A 84 -5.37 -4.43 -25.68
C THR A 84 -4.86 -3.01 -25.88
N SER A 85 -3.55 -2.82 -26.07
CA SER A 85 -2.98 -1.50 -26.38
C SER A 85 -3.45 -0.97 -27.73
N ARG A 86 -3.50 -1.80 -28.78
CA ARG A 86 -4.02 -1.39 -30.10
C ARG A 86 -5.50 -1.05 -30.05
N VAL A 87 -6.31 -1.91 -29.41
CA VAL A 87 -7.75 -1.71 -29.28
C VAL A 87 -8.04 -0.45 -28.48
N THR A 88 -7.36 -0.24 -27.36
CA THR A 88 -7.56 0.95 -26.53
C THR A 88 -7.09 2.23 -27.22
N GLN A 89 -6.00 2.22 -27.99
CA GLN A 89 -5.59 3.39 -28.76
C GLN A 89 -6.61 3.76 -29.86
N LEU A 90 -7.23 2.76 -30.49
CA LEU A 90 -8.15 3.00 -31.61
C LEU A 90 -9.59 3.30 -31.16
N TYR A 91 -10.16 2.48 -30.26
CA TYR A 91 -11.59 2.51 -29.92
C TYR A 91 -11.93 3.37 -28.69
N TRP A 92 -11.04 3.46 -27.71
CA TRP A 92 -11.37 4.08 -26.42
C TRP A 92 -11.44 5.63 -26.45
N PRO A 93 -10.62 6.34 -27.25
CA PRO A 93 -10.81 7.76 -27.51
C PRO A 93 -12.15 8.05 -28.17
N LEU A 94 -12.57 7.21 -29.13
CA LEU A 94 -13.87 7.31 -29.80
C LEU A 94 -15.03 7.09 -28.81
N ALA A 95 -14.85 6.18 -27.86
CA ALA A 95 -15.84 5.87 -26.82
C ALA A 95 -15.88 6.88 -25.66
N LYS A 96 -15.10 7.97 -25.69
CA LYS A 96 -14.93 8.98 -24.61
C LYS A 96 -14.52 8.41 -23.24
N LYS A 97 -14.24 7.11 -23.13
CA LYS A 97 -13.96 6.41 -21.87
C LYS A 97 -12.64 6.86 -21.24
N VAL A 98 -11.70 7.35 -22.05
CA VAL A 98 -10.46 7.99 -21.56
C VAL A 98 -10.76 9.30 -20.86
N ASN A 99 -11.67 10.12 -21.40
CA ASN A 99 -12.04 11.40 -20.79
C ASN A 99 -12.79 11.20 -19.49
N PHE A 100 -13.76 10.27 -19.44
CA PHE A 100 -14.43 9.91 -18.19
C PHE A 100 -13.44 9.46 -17.11
N CYS A 101 -12.46 8.61 -17.48
CA CYS A 101 -11.42 8.16 -16.57
C CYS A 101 -10.56 9.30 -16.00
N VAL A 102 -10.40 10.42 -16.73
CA VAL A 102 -9.57 11.56 -16.30
C VAL A 102 -10.40 12.63 -15.60
N ASP A 103 -11.62 12.88 -16.07
CA ASP A 103 -12.52 13.90 -15.55
C ASP A 103 -12.91 13.64 -14.08
N ASP A 104 -13.09 12.36 -13.72
CA ASP A 104 -13.33 11.93 -12.34
C ASP A 104 -12.17 12.30 -11.40
N TYR A 105 -10.93 12.33 -11.92
CA TYR A 105 -9.73 12.57 -11.11
C TYR A 105 -9.23 14.01 -11.15
N LYS A 106 -9.70 14.83 -12.09
CA LYS A 106 -9.28 16.23 -12.24
C LYS A 106 -9.47 17.05 -10.96
N TYR A 107 -10.48 16.71 -10.16
CA TYR A 107 -10.83 17.39 -8.91
C TYR A 107 -10.30 16.70 -7.65
N SER A 108 -9.64 15.56 -7.79
CA SER A 108 -9.14 14.78 -6.66
C SER A 108 -7.69 15.10 -6.31
N GLU A 109 -7.35 15.03 -5.03
CA GLU A 109 -5.98 15.21 -4.58
C GLU A 109 -5.03 14.17 -5.16
N ASN A 110 -3.75 14.55 -5.24
CA ASN A 110 -2.56 13.71 -5.04
C ASN A 110 -2.68 12.25 -4.54
N PHE A 111 -3.28 11.22 -5.19
CA PHE A 111 -3.35 9.89 -4.54
C PHE A 111 -1.97 9.35 -4.14
N SER A 112 -0.93 9.51 -4.95
CA SER A 112 0.44 9.13 -4.56
C SER A 112 0.94 9.95 -3.37
N HIS A 113 0.59 11.24 -3.29
CA HIS A 113 0.93 12.08 -2.15
C HIS A 113 0.19 11.68 -0.87
N LEU A 114 -1.11 11.35 -0.98
CA LEU A 114 -1.94 10.87 0.12
C LEU A 114 -1.39 9.54 0.66
N VAL A 115 -1.13 8.58 -0.23
CA VAL A 115 -0.56 7.28 0.18
C VAL A 115 0.84 7.46 0.75
N SER A 116 1.66 8.37 0.21
CA SER A 116 2.99 8.70 0.77
C SER A 116 2.89 9.26 2.19
N THR A 117 1.94 10.17 2.43
CA THR A 117 1.69 10.75 3.75
C THR A 117 1.21 9.68 4.73
N TYR A 118 0.23 8.88 4.31
CA TYR A 118 -0.25 7.72 5.08
C TYR A 118 0.88 6.74 5.41
N SER A 119 1.76 6.44 4.45
CA SER A 119 2.93 5.57 4.65
C SER A 119 3.84 6.09 5.76
N LYS A 120 4.13 7.39 5.76
CA LYS A 120 4.99 8.02 6.77
C LYS A 120 4.35 7.99 8.16
N VAL A 121 3.05 8.29 8.24
CA VAL A 121 2.29 8.24 9.50
C VAL A 121 2.27 6.82 10.05
N LEU A 122 1.95 5.83 9.22
CA LEU A 122 1.94 4.42 9.59
C LEU A 122 3.33 3.96 10.07
N GLN A 123 4.39 4.36 9.38
CA GLN A 123 5.76 4.07 9.79
C GLN A 123 6.08 4.65 11.18
N GLY A 124 5.65 5.88 11.45
CA GLY A 124 5.81 6.51 12.77
C GLY A 124 5.17 5.69 13.87
N TYR A 125 3.88 5.36 13.73
CA TYR A 125 3.15 4.57 14.71
C TYR A 125 3.73 3.16 14.90
N LEU A 126 4.15 2.49 13.84
CA LEU A 126 4.72 1.14 13.96
C LEU A 126 6.06 1.14 14.69
N ASN A 127 6.90 2.16 14.45
CA ASN A 127 8.15 2.31 15.17
C ASN A 127 7.94 2.62 16.66
N GLU A 128 6.86 3.34 17.01
CA GLU A 128 6.50 3.65 18.40
C GLU A 128 5.87 2.44 19.12
N LEU A 129 4.92 1.76 18.49
CA LEU A 129 4.13 0.69 19.10
C LEU A 129 4.87 -0.65 19.17
N ILE A 130 5.78 -0.92 18.22
CA ILE A 130 6.49 -2.21 18.14
C ILE A 130 8.00 -1.98 17.98
N PRO A 131 8.66 -1.40 19.02
CA PRO A 131 10.08 -1.06 18.94
C PRO A 131 10.98 -2.30 18.78
N GLU A 132 10.50 -3.48 19.21
CA GLU A 132 11.20 -4.77 19.09
C GLU A 132 11.54 -5.14 17.65
N HIS A 133 10.69 -4.73 16.69
CA HIS A 133 10.87 -5.06 15.27
C HIS A 133 11.81 -4.10 14.52
N ARG A 134 12.41 -3.12 15.22
CA ARG A 134 13.43 -2.12 14.78
C ARG A 134 13.42 -1.77 13.29
N SER A 135 13.17 -0.49 12.98
CA SER A 135 13.19 0.11 11.64
C SER A 135 12.15 -0.47 10.66
N PHE A 136 10.91 0.01 10.79
CA PHE A 136 9.91 -0.17 9.74
C PHE A 136 10.18 0.79 8.58
N CYS A 137 10.08 0.29 7.36
CA CYS A 137 9.99 1.13 6.15
C CYS A 137 8.64 0.87 5.50
N CYS A 138 7.79 1.89 5.48
CA CYS A 138 6.51 1.83 4.77
C CYS A 138 6.65 2.54 3.42
N THR A 139 6.38 1.81 2.35
CA THR A 139 6.38 2.35 0.98
C THR A 139 5.16 1.87 0.23
N HIS A 140 4.90 2.47 -0.94
CA HIS A 140 3.78 2.09 -1.80
C HIS A 140 4.27 1.74 -3.20
N ALA A 141 3.48 0.94 -3.90
CA ALA A 141 3.66 0.64 -5.30
C ALA A 141 2.32 0.47 -6.03
N PHE A 142 2.35 0.77 -7.33
CA PHE A 142 1.18 0.70 -8.17
C PHE A 142 1.28 -0.41 -9.21
N LEU A 143 0.13 -1.01 -9.52
CA LEU A 143 0.01 -2.04 -10.54
C LEU A 143 0.14 -1.46 -11.95
N TYR A 144 -0.51 -0.32 -12.22
CA TYR A 144 -0.57 0.27 -13.56
C TYR A 144 0.26 1.54 -13.71
N ASP A 145 0.69 2.14 -12.60
CA ASP A 145 1.36 3.44 -12.52
C ASP A 145 2.74 3.35 -11.84
N GLU A 146 3.44 4.47 -11.67
CA GLU A 146 4.73 4.55 -10.97
C GLU A 146 4.58 5.06 -9.53
N PRO A 147 5.31 4.51 -8.54
CA PRO A 147 6.36 3.49 -8.69
C PRO A 147 5.78 2.08 -8.91
N ALA A 148 6.31 1.36 -9.90
CA ALA A 148 5.85 0.00 -10.21
C ALA A 148 6.18 -1.01 -9.09
N ILE A 149 5.32 -2.03 -8.92
CA ILE A 149 5.50 -3.12 -7.94
C ILE A 149 6.86 -3.81 -8.09
N SER A 150 7.22 -4.18 -9.32
CA SER A 150 8.49 -4.88 -9.61
C SER A 150 9.70 -4.04 -9.24
N ARG A 151 9.73 -2.76 -9.64
CA ARG A 151 10.81 -1.82 -9.33
C ARG A 151 10.97 -1.65 -7.81
N THR A 152 9.87 -1.44 -7.11
CA THR A 152 9.88 -1.20 -5.67
C THR A 152 10.39 -2.42 -4.90
N ILE A 153 9.97 -3.63 -5.31
CA ILE A 153 10.48 -4.89 -4.74
C ILE A 153 11.99 -5.02 -4.97
N SER A 154 12.49 -4.74 -6.18
CA SER A 154 13.93 -4.77 -6.47
C SER A 154 14.71 -3.79 -5.59
N GLU A 155 14.18 -2.58 -5.40
CA GLU A 155 14.80 -1.57 -4.53
C GLU A 155 14.83 -2.01 -3.06
N LEU A 156 13.75 -2.63 -2.56
CA LEU A 156 13.67 -3.16 -1.19
C LEU A 156 14.61 -4.35 -0.97
N ILE A 157 14.73 -5.26 -1.94
CA ILE A 157 15.70 -6.37 -1.91
C ILE A 157 17.13 -5.81 -1.90
N ARG A 158 17.42 -4.79 -2.72
CA ARG A 158 18.74 -4.14 -2.77
C ARG A 158 19.11 -3.48 -1.44
N LYS A 159 18.14 -2.94 -0.71
CA LYS A 159 18.33 -2.37 0.64
C LYS A 159 18.59 -3.42 1.73
N GLY A 160 18.43 -4.72 1.44
CA GLY A 160 18.73 -5.79 2.38
C GLY A 160 17.68 -5.97 3.47
N MET A 161 16.39 -5.85 3.12
CA MET A 161 15.30 -6.11 4.07
C MET A 161 15.29 -7.54 4.61
N GLN A 162 14.86 -7.74 5.85
CA GLN A 162 14.73 -9.06 6.49
C GLN A 162 13.31 -9.62 6.42
N ARG A 163 12.30 -8.74 6.35
CA ARG A 163 10.88 -9.09 6.23
C ARG A 163 10.19 -8.15 5.25
N LEU A 164 9.42 -8.72 4.33
CA LEU A 164 8.53 -8.03 3.41
C LEU A 164 7.08 -8.37 3.76
N ILE A 165 6.25 -7.35 3.96
CA ILE A 165 4.81 -7.48 4.16
C ILE A 165 4.11 -6.81 2.98
N LEU A 166 3.39 -7.58 2.18
CA LEU A 166 2.53 -7.06 1.12
C LEU A 166 1.18 -6.64 1.71
N LEU A 167 0.80 -5.38 1.54
CA LEU A 167 -0.44 -4.82 2.07
C LEU A 167 -1.27 -4.15 0.95
N PRO A 168 -2.17 -4.88 0.29
CA PRO A 168 -3.19 -4.30 -0.57
C PRO A 168 -4.04 -3.26 0.18
N LEU A 169 -4.18 -2.07 -0.42
CA LEU A 169 -5.03 -0.99 0.12
C LEU A 169 -6.54 -1.21 -0.13
N TYR A 170 -6.93 -2.44 -0.47
CA TYR A 170 -8.33 -2.86 -0.62
C TYR A 170 -8.69 -3.77 0.57
N PRO A 171 -9.65 -3.37 1.43
CA PRO A 171 -10.05 -4.19 2.58
C PRO A 171 -10.65 -5.53 2.17
N HIS A 172 -11.42 -5.53 1.07
CA HIS A 172 -12.05 -6.71 0.51
C HIS A 172 -11.14 -7.35 -0.55
N TYR A 173 -10.93 -8.66 -0.41
CA TYR A 173 -10.17 -9.41 -1.40
C TYR A 173 -10.99 -9.60 -2.68
N SER A 174 -10.33 -9.37 -3.81
CA SER A 174 -10.82 -9.84 -5.11
C SER A 174 -9.67 -10.39 -5.94
N CYS A 175 -9.94 -11.49 -6.66
CA CYS A 175 -8.99 -12.09 -7.59
C CYS A 175 -8.52 -11.11 -8.68
N PHE A 176 -9.42 -10.25 -9.19
CA PHE A 176 -9.09 -9.32 -10.27
C PHE A 176 -8.32 -8.09 -9.78
N GLN A 177 -8.51 -7.68 -8.53
CA GLN A 177 -7.79 -6.56 -7.91
C GLN A 177 -6.60 -7.06 -7.10
N THR A 178 -6.83 -7.43 -5.84
CA THR A 178 -5.81 -7.89 -4.90
C THR A 178 -5.03 -9.08 -5.43
N GLY A 179 -5.70 -10.08 -5.99
CA GLY A 179 -5.05 -11.25 -6.57
C GLY A 179 -4.06 -10.90 -7.68
N THR A 180 -4.44 -10.02 -8.62
CA THR A 180 -3.55 -9.56 -9.70
C THR A 180 -2.31 -8.83 -9.16
N MET A 181 -2.47 -7.97 -8.14
CA MET A 181 -1.35 -7.26 -7.51
C MET A 181 -0.40 -8.22 -6.80
N LEU A 182 -0.94 -9.17 -6.02
CA LEU A 182 -0.14 -10.18 -5.33
C LEU A 182 0.59 -11.09 -6.32
N ASN A 183 -0.07 -11.54 -7.40
CA ASN A 183 0.57 -12.32 -8.45
C ASN A 183 1.71 -11.55 -9.13
N THR A 184 1.52 -10.25 -9.36
CA THR A 184 2.57 -9.39 -9.93
C THR A 184 3.75 -9.24 -8.97
N ALA A 185 3.48 -9.11 -7.67
CA ALA A 185 4.51 -9.07 -6.63
C ALA A 185 5.28 -10.40 -6.52
N VAL A 186 4.59 -11.53 -6.51
CA VAL A 186 5.20 -12.87 -6.49
C VAL A 186 6.08 -13.08 -7.72
N LYS A 187 5.59 -12.73 -8.92
CA LYS A 187 6.40 -12.80 -10.14
C LYS A 187 7.68 -11.97 -10.03
N ALA A 188 7.60 -10.74 -9.54
CA ALA A 188 8.77 -9.88 -9.34
C ALA A 188 9.76 -10.43 -8.30
N LEU A 189 9.25 -11.15 -7.29
CA LEU A 189 10.08 -11.86 -6.31
C LEU A 189 10.75 -13.07 -6.94
N ASP A 190 10.01 -13.90 -7.69
CA ASP A 190 10.52 -15.12 -8.35
C ASP A 190 11.62 -14.81 -9.39
N GLU A 191 11.54 -13.67 -10.07
CA GLU A 191 12.57 -13.21 -11.00
C GLU A 191 13.93 -12.95 -10.31
N GLN A 192 13.95 -12.65 -9.01
CA GLN A 192 15.15 -12.22 -8.28
C GLN A 192 15.57 -13.18 -7.16
N THR A 193 14.67 -14.04 -6.70
CA THR A 193 14.85 -14.84 -5.49
C THR A 193 14.28 -16.24 -5.68
N LYS A 194 14.83 -17.21 -4.95
CA LYS A 194 14.32 -18.58 -4.89
C LYS A 194 13.76 -18.88 -3.49
N PRO A 195 12.70 -19.69 -3.38
CA PRO A 195 12.23 -20.14 -2.08
C PRO A 195 13.33 -20.96 -1.39
N LEU A 196 13.43 -20.83 -0.06
CA LEU A 196 14.38 -21.58 0.73
C LEU A 196 13.92 -23.04 0.83
N SER A 197 14.72 -23.95 0.26
CA SER A 197 14.56 -25.39 0.49
C SER A 197 15.57 -25.81 1.55
N LYS A 198 15.09 -26.30 2.70
CA LYS A 198 15.92 -26.89 3.74
C LYS A 198 15.46 -28.33 3.94
N ASP A 199 16.37 -29.28 3.80
CA ASP A 199 16.12 -30.72 4.04
C ASP A 199 14.94 -31.31 3.23
N GLY A 200 14.74 -30.82 1.99
CA GLY A 200 13.65 -31.27 1.11
C GLY A 200 12.28 -30.63 1.41
N ILE A 201 12.18 -29.81 2.47
CA ILE A 201 10.98 -29.04 2.80
C ILE A 201 11.16 -27.62 2.25
N CYS A 202 10.30 -27.25 1.29
CA CYS A 202 10.31 -25.93 0.67
C CYS A 202 9.47 -24.97 1.53
N SER A 203 10.12 -24.01 2.19
CA SER A 203 9.41 -22.97 2.92
C SER A 203 9.17 -21.79 1.98
N MET A 204 7.91 -21.62 1.54
CA MET A 204 7.53 -20.55 0.61
C MET A 204 7.67 -19.15 1.22
N ASP A 205 7.55 -19.06 2.54
CA ASP A 205 7.64 -17.81 3.30
C ASP A 205 9.07 -17.25 3.31
N TYR A 206 10.09 -18.11 3.24
CA TYR A 206 11.49 -17.70 3.28
C TYR A 206 12.08 -17.72 1.88
N ARG A 207 12.69 -16.60 1.50
CA ARG A 207 13.25 -16.41 0.17
C ARG A 207 14.70 -16.00 0.27
N VAL A 208 15.52 -16.51 -0.65
CA VAL A 208 16.93 -16.18 -0.77
C VAL A 208 17.17 -15.50 -2.10
N ARG A 209 17.84 -14.37 -2.10
CA ARG A 209 18.23 -13.69 -3.33
C ARG A 209 19.34 -14.48 -4.03
N THR A 210 19.14 -14.74 -5.32
CA THR A 210 20.07 -15.51 -6.16
C THR A 210 21.46 -14.88 -6.13
N MET A 211 22.51 -15.70 -5.93
CA MET A 211 23.91 -15.27 -5.80
C MET A 211 24.18 -14.32 -4.60
N SER A 212 23.40 -14.40 -3.52
CA SER A 212 23.67 -13.63 -2.30
C SER A 212 23.31 -14.40 -1.03
N HIS A 213 23.88 -13.99 0.10
CA HIS A 213 23.56 -14.55 1.42
C HIS A 213 22.33 -13.89 2.08
N VAL A 214 21.65 -12.98 1.37
CA VAL A 214 20.49 -12.26 1.92
C VAL A 214 19.26 -13.14 1.80
N SER A 215 18.75 -13.57 2.95
CA SER A 215 17.44 -14.20 3.08
C SER A 215 16.46 -13.25 3.74
N PHE A 216 15.20 -13.33 3.32
CA PHE A 216 14.12 -12.56 3.92
C PHE A 216 12.83 -13.36 3.97
N ARG A 217 11.96 -12.99 4.91
CA ARG A 217 10.61 -13.56 5.02
C ARG A 217 9.61 -12.70 4.25
N CYS A 218 8.77 -13.31 3.43
CA CYS A 218 7.68 -12.65 2.74
C CYS A 218 6.34 -13.10 3.35
N SER A 219 5.47 -12.14 3.64
CA SER A 219 4.10 -12.39 4.11
C SER A 219 3.14 -11.39 3.47
N THR A 220 1.84 -11.70 3.49
CA THR A 220 0.80 -10.83 2.93
C THR A 220 -0.33 -10.64 3.93
N ILE A 221 -0.97 -9.47 3.89
CA ILE A 221 -2.25 -9.19 4.54
C ILE A 221 -3.27 -9.01 3.41
N ASP A 222 -3.80 -10.12 2.89
CA ASP A 222 -4.63 -10.15 1.69
C ASP A 222 -6.05 -9.61 1.89
N ARG A 223 -6.57 -9.65 3.13
CA ARG A 223 -7.91 -9.16 3.49
C ARG A 223 -7.93 -8.57 4.89
N TRP A 224 -8.61 -7.43 5.03
CA TRP A 224 -8.76 -6.73 6.32
C TRP A 224 -10.12 -6.01 6.44
N SER A 225 -11.15 -6.53 5.75
CA SER A 225 -12.49 -5.96 5.68
C SER A 225 -13.21 -5.85 7.03
N SER A 226 -12.92 -6.74 7.98
CA SER A 226 -13.53 -6.75 9.31
C SER A 226 -12.66 -6.08 10.38
N HIS A 227 -11.64 -5.31 10.00
CA HIS A 227 -10.75 -4.68 10.96
C HIS A 227 -11.52 -3.61 11.77
N PRO A 228 -11.49 -3.65 13.13
CA PRO A 228 -12.29 -2.75 13.97
C PRO A 228 -12.07 -1.26 13.67
N ALA A 229 -10.84 -0.85 13.36
CA ALA A 229 -10.55 0.55 13.02
C ALA A 229 -11.30 1.01 11.76
N VAL A 230 -11.48 0.14 10.76
CA VAL A 230 -12.21 0.45 9.53
C VAL A 230 -13.69 0.58 9.80
N ILE A 231 -14.24 -0.37 10.58
CA ILE A 231 -15.64 -0.37 10.98
C ILE A 231 -15.95 0.89 11.80
N ASN A 232 -15.12 1.23 12.79
CA ASN A 232 -15.30 2.42 13.62
C ASN A 232 -15.18 3.71 12.81
N PHE A 233 -14.25 3.77 11.86
CA PHE A 233 -14.12 4.91 10.95
C PHE A 233 -15.41 5.13 10.14
N TRP A 234 -15.92 4.08 9.49
CA TRP A 234 -17.16 4.16 8.72
C TRP A 234 -18.37 4.45 9.61
N TYR A 235 -18.47 3.84 10.79
CA TYR A 235 -19.52 4.10 11.74
C TYR A 235 -19.58 5.58 12.13
N ASN A 236 -18.44 6.18 12.50
CA ASN A 236 -18.38 7.59 12.88
C ASN A 236 -18.74 8.53 11.71
N LEU A 237 -18.27 8.22 10.50
CA LEU A 237 -18.60 8.99 9.31
C LEU A 237 -20.09 8.91 8.99
N LEU A 238 -20.67 7.72 9.01
CA LEU A 238 -22.08 7.48 8.71
C LEU A 238 -23.01 8.08 9.76
N CYS A 239 -22.69 7.96 11.05
CA CYS A 239 -23.49 8.56 12.13
C CYS A 239 -23.58 10.09 12.03
N THR A 240 -22.58 10.74 11.42
CA THR A 240 -22.60 12.19 11.19
C THR A 240 -23.58 12.55 10.08
N GLU A 241 -23.59 11.79 8.98
CA GLU A 241 -24.38 12.07 7.78
C GLU A 241 -25.82 11.52 7.84
N LEU A 242 -26.06 10.45 8.60
CA LEU A 242 -27.37 9.79 8.71
C LEU A 242 -28.42 10.68 9.41
N LYS A 243 -27.99 11.74 10.10
CA LYS A 243 -28.92 12.72 10.71
C LYS A 243 -29.80 13.41 9.67
N ASP A 244 -29.30 13.54 8.44
CA ASP A 244 -29.95 14.29 7.37
C ASP A 244 -30.55 13.37 6.28
N HIS A 245 -30.52 12.04 6.46
CA HIS A 245 -30.90 11.06 5.43
C HIS A 245 -31.67 9.86 5.99
N ASP A 246 -32.75 9.47 5.30
CA ASP A 246 -33.64 8.37 5.75
C ASP A 246 -33.13 6.95 5.42
N SER A 247 -32.18 6.83 4.50
CA SER A 247 -31.69 5.53 4.04
C SER A 247 -30.23 5.56 3.65
N LEU A 248 -29.59 4.40 3.73
CA LEU A 248 -28.19 4.20 3.40
C LEU A 248 -28.06 3.18 2.28
N LEU A 249 -27.39 3.58 1.19
CA LEU A 249 -27.06 2.71 0.07
C LEU A 249 -25.55 2.48 0.02
N PHE A 250 -25.13 1.25 0.31
CA PHE A 250 -23.74 0.84 0.10
C PHE A 250 -23.52 0.47 -1.37
N VAL A 251 -22.65 1.22 -2.05
CA VAL A 251 -22.29 0.96 -3.45
C VAL A 251 -20.86 0.45 -3.49
N ALA A 252 -20.69 -0.78 -3.99
CA ALA A 252 -19.38 -1.35 -4.29
C ALA A 252 -19.25 -1.58 -5.80
N PRO A 253 -18.03 -1.47 -6.36
CA PRO A 253 -17.81 -1.77 -7.77
C PRO A 253 -18.15 -3.22 -8.08
N GLN A 254 -18.99 -3.45 -9.09
CA GLN A 254 -19.25 -4.78 -9.63
C GLN A 254 -18.05 -5.22 -10.47
N MET A 255 -17.59 -6.45 -10.27
CA MET A 255 -16.40 -7.01 -10.93
C MET A 255 -16.80 -7.98 -12.03
#